data_AF-A0A8J7A9B6-F1
#
_entry.id   AF-A0A8J7A9B6-F1
#
_cell.length_a   1.000
_cell.length_b   1.000
_cell.length_c   1.000
_cell.angle_alpha   90.00
_cell.angle_beta   90.00
_cell.angle_gamma   90.00
#
_symmetry.space_group_name_H-M   'P 1'
#
loop_
_entity.id
_entity.type
_entity.pdbx_description
1 polymer ?
#
loop_
_entity_poly.entity_id
_entity_poly.type
_entity_poly.pdbx_seq_one_letter_code
_entity_poly.pdbx_strand_id
1 'polypeptide(L)'
;MGAKNLLRRRFADGLSVSWNESLFGNPHDLAKSPPIPTFWVPLKPEDNAIAINLKPLLDEIYELSGYDLDINYNQDPVPVWPVSELEWIDRQLKSQELR
;
A
#
# COMPACT_ATOMS: atom_id res chain seq x y z
N MET A 1 -5.95 -8.11 34.98
CA MET A 1 -4.73 -8.84 34.56
C MET A 1 -5.05 -9.45 33.19
N GLY A 2 -4.69 -8.76 32.11
CA GLY A 2 -5.01 -9.18 30.74
C GLY A 2 -3.86 -8.79 29.84
N ALA A 3 -3.14 -9.79 29.35
CA ALA A 3 -1.91 -9.61 28.57
C ALA A 3 -2.24 -8.86 27.26
N LYS A 4 -1.76 -7.62 27.17
CA LYS A 4 -1.72 -6.88 25.91
C LYS A 4 -0.64 -7.55 25.06
N ASN A 5 -1.05 -8.44 24.16
CA ASN A 5 -0.15 -9.04 23.17
C ASN A 5 0.30 -7.95 22.21
N LEU A 6 1.42 -7.32 22.55
CA LEU A 6 2.18 -6.43 21.69
C LEU A 6 2.72 -7.27 20.53
N LEU A 7 2.11 -7.15 19.35
CA LEU A 7 2.70 -7.63 18.10
C LEU A 7 3.93 -6.75 17.76
N ARG A 8 5.04 -6.93 18.49
CA ARG A 8 6.33 -6.40 18.10
C ARG A 8 6.86 -7.21 16.92
N ARG A 9 6.51 -6.83 15.70
CA ARG A 9 7.31 -7.21 14.52
C ARG A 9 8.62 -6.41 14.60
N ARG A 10 9.74 -7.10 14.87
CA ARG A 10 11.09 -6.52 14.77
C ARG A 10 11.45 -6.40 13.29
N PHE A 11 11.62 -5.18 12.80
CA PHE A 11 12.37 -4.91 11.58
C PHE A 11 13.87 -4.94 11.90
N ALA A 12 14.68 -5.43 10.94
CA ALA A 12 16.09 -5.80 11.16
C ALA A 12 17.07 -4.61 11.18
N ASP A 13 16.60 -3.37 11.02
CA ASP A 13 17.40 -2.16 10.87
C ASP A 13 17.44 -1.28 12.13
N GLY A 14 16.85 -1.72 13.24
CA GLY A 14 16.85 -0.96 14.50
C GLY A 14 16.01 0.33 14.44
N LEU A 15 15.38 0.63 13.31
CA LEU A 15 14.36 1.66 13.19
C LEU A 15 13.03 1.07 13.67
N SER A 16 12.80 1.22 14.98
CA SER A 16 11.51 0.91 15.58
C SER A 16 10.47 1.90 15.05
N VAL A 17 9.81 1.58 13.94
CA VAL A 17 8.56 2.23 13.57
C VAL A 17 7.51 1.79 14.59
N SER A 18 7.23 2.67 15.56
CA SER A 18 6.10 2.49 16.47
C SER A 18 4.82 2.71 15.68
N TRP A 19 4.17 1.61 15.28
CA TRP A 19 2.83 1.65 14.72
C TRP A 19 1.88 2.27 15.73
N ASN A 20 1.43 3.50 15.44
CA ASN A 20 0.39 4.11 16.23
C ASN A 20 -0.97 3.71 15.65
N GLU A 21 -1.62 2.73 16.27
CA GLU A 21 -2.98 2.26 15.91
C GLU A 21 -4.04 3.37 15.97
N SER A 22 -3.74 4.54 16.57
CA SER A 22 -4.65 5.69 16.55
C SER A 22 -4.57 6.57 15.29
N LEU A 23 -3.51 6.43 14.48
CA LEU A 23 -3.32 7.23 13.25
C LEU A 23 -3.75 6.48 11.99
N PHE A 24 -3.62 5.16 12.00
CA PHE A 24 -4.05 4.30 10.90
C PHE A 24 -4.98 3.28 11.53
N GLY A 25 -6.27 3.37 11.21
CA GLY A 25 -7.32 2.53 11.79
C GLY A 25 -7.05 1.04 11.63
N ASN A 26 -7.91 0.23 12.25
CA ASN A 26 -7.82 -1.23 12.17
C ASN A 26 -7.72 -1.66 10.68
N PRO A 27 -6.86 -2.62 10.29
CA PRO A 27 -6.79 -3.09 8.90
C PRO A 27 -8.15 -3.61 8.37
N HIS A 28 -9.06 -4.04 9.24
CA HIS A 28 -10.45 -4.36 8.87
C HIS A 28 -11.34 -3.11 8.59
N ASP A 29 -10.91 -1.91 9.00
CA ASP A 29 -11.57 -0.62 8.68
C ASP A 29 -11.19 -0.10 7.29
N LEU A 30 -10.25 -0.71 6.56
CA LEU A 30 -9.99 -0.40 5.15
C LEU A 30 -11.25 -0.60 4.29
N ALA A 31 -12.10 -1.55 4.68
CA ALA A 31 -13.43 -1.79 4.09
C ALA A 31 -14.44 -0.66 4.35
N LYS A 32 -14.11 0.31 5.21
CA LYS A 32 -14.93 1.49 5.52
C LYS A 32 -14.27 2.80 5.03
N SER A 33 -13.42 2.72 4.02
CA SER A 33 -12.96 3.94 3.37
C SER A 33 -14.15 4.68 2.73
N PRO A 34 -14.31 5.99 2.95
CA PRO A 34 -15.36 6.76 2.27
C PRO A 34 -15.17 6.65 0.74
N PRO A 35 -16.26 6.72 -0.05
CA PRO A 35 -16.15 6.64 -1.49
C PRO A 35 -15.25 7.77 -2.02
N ILE A 36 -14.50 7.47 -3.07
CA ILE A 36 -13.64 8.47 -3.72
C ILE A 36 -14.53 9.62 -4.23
N PRO A 37 -14.22 10.88 -3.89
CA PRO A 37 -15.13 12.00 -4.15
C PRO A 37 -15.13 12.42 -5.63
N THR A 38 -16.25 13.00 -6.04
CA THR A 38 -16.36 13.83 -7.25
C THR A 38 -16.25 15.30 -6.83
N PHE A 39 -15.44 16.09 -7.53
CA PHE A 39 -15.29 17.52 -7.22
C PHE A 39 -15.33 18.38 -8.47
N TRP A 40 -15.74 19.63 -8.29
CA TRP A 40 -15.82 20.62 -9.37
C TRP A 40 -14.48 21.33 -9.51
N VAL A 41 -13.92 21.32 -10.71
CA VAL A 41 -12.72 22.09 -11.03
C VAL A 41 -13.13 23.46 -11.54
N PRO A 42 -12.76 24.55 -10.84
CA PRO A 42 -12.95 25.88 -11.37
C PRO A 42 -11.99 26.05 -12.55
N LEU A 43 -12.57 26.24 -13.73
CA LEU A 43 -11.84 26.66 -14.91
C LEU A 43 -11.71 28.18 -14.92
N LYS A 44 -11.32 28.78 -16.05
CA LYS A 44 -11.30 30.24 -16.15
C LYS A 44 -12.71 30.79 -15.91
N PRO A 45 -12.86 32.06 -15.48
CA PRO A 45 -14.16 32.64 -15.18
C PRO A 45 -15.17 32.56 -16.32
N GLU A 46 -14.68 32.52 -17.57
CA GLU A 46 -15.49 32.43 -18.78
C GLU A 46 -15.93 30.99 -19.10
N ASP A 47 -15.34 30.00 -18.43
CA ASP A 47 -15.56 28.58 -18.66
C ASP A 47 -16.54 28.00 -17.62
N ASN A 48 -17.37 27.06 -18.06
CA ASN A 48 -18.23 26.32 -17.14
C ASN A 48 -17.39 25.36 -16.28
N ALA A 49 -17.67 25.32 -14.98
CA ALA A 49 -17.05 24.36 -14.08
C ALA A 49 -17.33 22.92 -14.55
N ILE A 50 -16.32 22.04 -14.44
CA ILE A 50 -16.43 20.64 -14.81
C ILE A 50 -16.38 19.79 -13.55
N ALA A 51 -17.26 18.80 -13.46
CA ALA A 51 -17.20 17.78 -12.42
C ALA A 51 -16.20 16.69 -12.80
N ILE A 52 -15.19 16.47 -11.96
CA ILE A 52 -14.23 15.38 -12.11
C ILE A 52 -14.59 14.27 -11.12
N ASN A 53 -14.93 13.09 -11.66
CA ASN A 53 -15.03 11.85 -10.88
C ASN A 53 -13.66 11.18 -10.87
N LEU A 54 -13.01 11.13 -9.70
CA LEU A 54 -11.66 10.58 -9.57
C LEU A 54 -11.62 9.05 -9.64
N LYS A 55 -12.70 8.36 -9.30
CA LYS A 55 -12.73 6.88 -9.30
C LYS A 55 -12.36 6.28 -10.67
N PRO A 56 -13.03 6.62 -11.78
CA PRO A 56 -12.69 6.06 -13.09
C PRO A 56 -11.28 6.45 -13.55
N LEU A 57 -10.82 7.66 -13.23
CA LEU A 57 -9.47 8.11 -13.56
C LEU A 57 -8.41 7.27 -12.83
N LEU A 58 -8.63 7.01 -11.54
CA LEU A 58 -7.73 6.19 -10.75
C LEU A 58 -7.74 4.74 -11.24
N ASP A 59 -8.91 4.19 -11.52
CA ASP A 59 -9.05 2.82 -12.05
C ASP A 59 -8.27 2.65 -13.35
N GLU A 60 -8.39 3.62 -14.28
CA GLU A 60 -7.66 3.61 -15.55
C GLU A 60 -6.13 3.70 -15.33
N ILE A 61 -5.68 4.55 -14.41
CA ILE A 61 -4.25 4.63 -14.08
C ILE A 61 -3.75 3.31 -13.50
N TYR A 62 -4.50 2.68 -12.60
CA TYR A 62 -4.13 1.40 -11.98
C TYR A 62 -4.00 0.29 -13.01
N GLU A 63 -4.96 0.21 -13.94
CA GLU A 63 -4.93 -0.74 -15.06
C GLU A 63 -3.70 -0.49 -15.96
N LEU A 64 -3.51 0.75 -16.42
CA LEU A 64 -2.42 1.09 -17.35
C LEU A 64 -1.02 0.96 -16.73
N SER A 65 -0.91 1.17 -15.41
CA SER A 65 0.36 1.04 -14.68
C SER A 65 0.62 -0.39 -14.22
N GLY A 66 -0.36 -1.30 -14.35
CA GLY A 66 -0.25 -2.68 -13.90
C GLY A 66 -0.12 -2.80 -12.38
N TYR A 67 -0.67 -1.86 -11.61
CA TYR A 67 -0.68 -1.95 -10.14
C TYR A 67 -1.68 -2.99 -9.63
N ASP A 68 -2.60 -3.44 -10.47
CA ASP A 68 -3.50 -4.55 -10.21
C ASP A 68 -2.83 -5.93 -10.43
N LEU A 69 -1.63 -5.95 -11.01
CA LEU A 69 -0.91 -7.19 -11.27
C LEU A 69 -0.37 -7.78 -9.96
N ASP A 70 -0.68 -9.05 -9.75
CA ASP A 70 -0.08 -9.84 -8.68
C ASP A 70 1.42 -10.00 -8.92
N ILE A 71 2.22 -9.55 -7.97
CA ILE A 71 3.67 -9.77 -7.98
C ILE A 71 3.91 -11.24 -7.62
N ASN A 72 4.54 -11.98 -8.54
CA ASN A 72 4.93 -13.36 -8.27
C ASN A 72 6.18 -13.43 -7.38
N TYR A 73 5.98 -13.48 -6.05
CA TYR A 73 7.06 -13.57 -5.07
C TYR A 73 7.86 -14.89 -5.08
N ASN A 74 7.44 -15.89 -5.87
CA ASN A 74 8.25 -17.09 -6.09
C ASN A 74 9.37 -16.89 -7.13
N GLN A 75 9.33 -15.79 -7.87
CA GLN A 75 10.35 -15.43 -8.83
C GLN A 75 11.44 -14.58 -8.16
N ASP A 76 12.68 -14.78 -8.60
CA ASP A 76 13.77 -13.92 -8.16
C ASP A 76 13.59 -12.50 -8.73
N PRO A 77 13.95 -11.46 -7.98
CA PRO A 77 13.70 -10.08 -8.38
C PRO A 77 14.47 -9.71 -9.65
N VAL A 78 13.84 -8.87 -10.48
CA VAL A 78 14.42 -8.33 -11.71
C VAL A 78 14.46 -6.79 -11.61
N PRO A 79 15.60 -6.13 -11.88
CA PRO A 79 16.92 -6.72 -12.19
C PRO A 79 17.51 -7.49 -10.99
N VAL A 80 18.52 -8.33 -11.22
CA VAL A 80 19.17 -9.10 -10.16
C VAL A 80 19.83 -8.17 -9.15
N TRP A 81 19.58 -8.41 -7.86
CA TRP A 81 20.12 -7.63 -6.74
C TRP A 81 21.35 -8.28 -6.12
N PRO A 82 22.12 -7.55 -5.29
CA PRO A 82 23.23 -8.12 -4.53
C PRO A 82 22.80 -9.31 -3.65
N VAL A 83 23.70 -10.27 -3.44
CA VAL A 83 23.41 -11.52 -2.68
C VAL A 83 22.87 -11.24 -1.28
N SER A 84 23.41 -10.25 -0.57
CA SER A 84 22.96 -9.88 0.77
C SER A 84 21.50 -9.41 0.81
N GLU A 85 21.06 -8.72 -0.25
CA GLU A 85 19.68 -8.29 -0.40
C GLU A 85 18.78 -9.48 -0.73
N LEU A 86 19.20 -10.37 -1.63
CA LEU A 86 18.45 -11.58 -1.98
C LEU A 86 18.24 -12.50 -0.77
N GLU A 87 19.26 -12.71 0.05
CA GLU A 87 19.16 -13.50 1.29
C GLU A 87 18.23 -12.85 2.31
N TRP A 88 18.25 -11.51 2.40
CA TRP A 88 17.34 -10.78 3.28
C TRP A 88 15.88 -10.91 2.79
N ILE A 89 15.64 -10.73 1.49
CA ILE A 89 14.31 -10.84 0.86
C ILE A 89 13.75 -12.25 1.07
N ASP A 90 14.51 -13.30 0.73
CA ASP A 90 14.06 -14.70 0.86
C ASP A 90 13.65 -15.03 2.31
N ARG A 91 14.43 -14.58 3.29
CA ARG A 91 14.09 -14.72 4.70
C ARG A 91 12.81 -13.97 5.08
N GLN A 92 12.59 -12.77 4.55
CA GLN A 92 11.35 -12.03 4.80
C GLN A 92 10.14 -12.73 4.17
N LEU A 93 10.23 -13.15 2.91
CA LEU A 93 9.13 -13.79 2.19
C LEU A 93 8.69 -15.10 2.85
N LYS A 94 9.65 -15.95 3.25
CA LYS A 94 9.37 -17.19 3.99
C LYS A 94 8.69 -16.93 5.34
N SER A 95 9.08 -15.86 6.04
CA SER A 95 8.45 -15.51 7.32
C SER A 95 6.99 -15.08 7.21
N GLN A 96 6.57 -14.66 6.01
CA GLN A 96 5.20 -14.24 5.70
C GLN A 96 4.44 -15.32 4.91
N GLU A 97 5.01 -16.52 4.73
CA GLU A 97 4.43 -17.62 3.95
C GLU A 97 4.14 -17.25 2.47
N LEU A 98 4.93 -16.30 1.92
CA LEU A 98 4.84 -15.86 0.52
C LEU A 98 5.76 -16.68 -0.42
N ARG A 99 6.66 -17.49 0.16
CA ARG A 99 7.61 -18.41 -0.50
C ARG A 99 7.99 -19.56 0.43
#